data_AF-R5WDC3-F1
#
_entry.id   AF-R5WDC3-F1
#
_cell.length_a   1.000
_cell.length_b   1.000
_cell.length_c   1.000
_cell.angle_alpha   90.00
_cell.angle_beta   90.00
_cell.angle_gamma   90.00
#
_symmetry.space_group_name_H-M   'P 1'
#
loop_
_entity.id
_entity.type
_entity.pdbx_description
1 polymer ?
#
loop_
_entity_poly.entity_id
_entity_poly.type
_entity_poly.pdbx_seq_one_letter_code
_entity_poly.pdbx_strand_id
1 'polypeptide(L)'
;MKPEISWIDDPRVFRVNQMPAHSDHTFYESEEAYREGRSTLKQMLNGTWKFSYADRVDQRQADFYKEDYDASGWDEIRVPGHIELAGYDRIKYANIQYPWEGHEYLRPPFAPSSENQRADAFSGSDYCPVGSYRLEFDVEEGLCGKDISLFFEGVEQAVYVWLNGVFIGYGEDSFTPTEFGLSGVIREKGNVLAVEVYKKTVAAYLEDQDFFRFFGIFRDVYLVARPAVHLEDLWLRPQYDPAEQTGVLSACMDFSGKEGGQVKLTLLDAEGQTVAEKEQPWKEKMELILPVPGKVRAWSHGDPYLYRVEIRVMDPDGGLTEVVPYDIGFRKIEIRDKVMKLNGERLVFCGVNRHEWSADSGRCIGEKERQWDMECFKRNHINAVRTCHYPDQIPWYYLCDKEGIYMIAETNLETHGSWGKAATLDDTWNVPGSVPEWEAMTLDRAKTQFEVLKNHTAILIWSLGNESFVGETLCKMDQYYRNQDPDRLVHYEGVFWQPEYKSRMSDIESRMYAYPKDIREYLEKEADKPFILCEYMHDMGNSMGGLNTYMNLIDEYDMYQGGFIWDFIDQSLFVTDLVTGQKVLRYGADFDDRPGDYEFSGDGIVFGDRQEKPAMQEVRYYYGKYEK
;
A
#
# COMPACT_ATOMS: atom_id res chain seq x y z
N MET A 1 -26.92 9.84 -9.29
CA MET A 1 -26.23 9.27 -10.47
C MET A 1 -26.66 7.82 -10.61
N LYS A 2 -26.66 7.23 -11.81
CA LYS A 2 -26.93 5.79 -11.98
C LYS A 2 -25.60 5.08 -12.21
N PRO A 3 -25.34 3.93 -11.55
CA PRO A 3 -24.13 3.15 -11.81
C PRO A 3 -24.16 2.60 -13.23
N GLU A 4 -23.01 2.63 -13.91
CA GLU A 4 -22.84 2.11 -15.27
C GLU A 4 -21.75 1.06 -15.28
N ILE A 5 -22.04 -0.10 -15.87
CA ILE A 5 -21.08 -1.21 -15.92
C ILE A 5 -19.82 -0.88 -16.73
N SER A 6 -19.93 0.04 -17.70
CA SER A 6 -18.82 0.43 -18.56
C SER A 6 -17.68 1.15 -17.83
N TRP A 7 -17.84 1.53 -16.56
CA TRP A 7 -16.73 2.12 -15.80
C TRP A 7 -15.59 1.13 -15.59
N ILE A 8 -15.87 -0.18 -15.48
CA ILE A 8 -14.81 -1.19 -15.35
C ILE A 8 -13.94 -1.33 -16.62
N ASP A 9 -14.38 -0.73 -17.73
CA ASP A 9 -13.70 -0.77 -19.04
C ASP A 9 -13.05 0.57 -19.42
N ASP A 10 -13.16 1.62 -18.58
CA ASP A 10 -12.72 2.98 -18.93
C ASP A 10 -11.72 3.53 -17.90
N PRO A 11 -10.41 3.66 -18.22
CA PRO A 11 -9.39 4.16 -17.29
C PRO A 11 -9.60 5.62 -16.87
N ARG A 12 -10.53 6.34 -17.51
CA ARG A 12 -10.91 7.70 -17.12
C ARG A 12 -11.91 7.72 -15.95
N VAL A 13 -12.52 6.58 -15.62
CA VAL A 13 -13.49 6.44 -14.51
C VAL A 13 -12.99 5.37 -13.55
N PHE A 14 -12.10 5.77 -12.65
CA PHE A 14 -11.51 4.92 -11.60
C PHE A 14 -12.13 5.16 -10.22
N ARG A 15 -12.91 6.24 -10.07
CA ARG A 15 -13.66 6.55 -8.83
C ARG A 15 -14.90 7.39 -9.10
N VAL A 16 -15.97 7.14 -8.34
CA VAL A 16 -17.22 7.91 -8.37
C VAL A 16 -17.72 8.08 -6.93
N ASN A 17 -17.90 9.33 -6.51
CA ASN A 17 -18.30 9.71 -5.13
C ASN A 17 -17.38 9.22 -4.00
N GLN A 18 -16.20 8.67 -4.33
CA GLN A 18 -15.16 8.39 -3.34
C GLN A 18 -14.70 9.69 -2.70
N MET A 19 -14.50 9.66 -1.39
CA MET A 19 -13.96 10.80 -0.65
C MET A 19 -12.48 11.01 -1.02
N PRO A 20 -11.97 12.25 -0.97
CA PRO A 20 -10.54 12.50 -1.15
C PRO A 20 -9.71 11.70 -0.15
N ALA A 21 -8.60 11.11 -0.59
CA ALA A 21 -7.66 10.45 0.29
C ALA A 21 -7.12 11.44 1.34
N HIS A 22 -6.95 10.94 2.56
CA HIS A 22 -6.42 11.70 3.69
C HIS A 22 -5.50 10.81 4.53
N SER A 23 -4.78 11.42 5.46
CA SER A 23 -3.88 10.71 6.38
C SER A 23 -4.60 9.67 7.23
N ASP A 24 -3.88 8.62 7.56
CA ASP A 24 -4.30 7.46 8.34
C ASP A 24 -4.50 7.73 9.85
N HIS A 25 -4.50 8.99 10.27
CA HIS A 25 -4.50 9.35 11.67
C HIS A 25 -5.76 8.84 12.39
N THR A 26 -5.57 8.31 13.60
CA THR A 26 -6.69 7.88 14.45
C THR A 26 -7.19 9.03 15.31
N PHE A 27 -8.46 8.97 15.73
CA PHE A 27 -9.06 10.00 16.56
C PHE A 27 -10.06 9.44 17.57
N TYR A 28 -10.25 10.19 18.65
CA TYR A 28 -11.10 9.83 19.79
C TYR A 28 -12.01 11.01 20.16
N GLU A 29 -13.24 10.70 20.56
CA GLU A 29 -14.26 11.68 20.95
C GLU A 29 -14.01 12.32 22.33
N SER A 30 -13.12 11.74 23.15
CA SER A 30 -12.89 12.19 24.52
C SER A 30 -11.54 11.75 25.07
N GLU A 31 -11.08 12.40 26.16
CA GLU A 31 -9.89 11.99 26.92
C GLU A 31 -10.03 10.59 27.55
N GLU A 32 -11.25 10.14 27.86
CA GLU A 32 -11.48 8.80 28.40
C GLU A 32 -11.27 7.75 27.31
N ALA A 33 -11.94 7.92 26.16
CA ALA A 33 -11.77 7.07 24.99
C ALA A 33 -10.29 6.99 24.55
N TYR A 34 -9.59 8.13 24.53
CA TYR A 34 -8.17 8.18 24.22
C TYR A 34 -7.32 7.38 25.23
N ARG A 35 -7.52 7.57 26.54
CA ARG A 35 -6.78 6.83 27.58
C ARG A 35 -7.03 5.33 27.57
N GLU A 36 -8.23 4.91 27.16
CA GLU A 36 -8.58 3.49 27.04
C GLU A 36 -8.14 2.88 25.71
N GLY A 37 -7.73 3.69 24.73
CA GLY A 37 -7.40 3.23 23.37
C GLY A 37 -8.63 2.63 22.66
N ARG A 38 -9.83 3.09 23.01
CA ARG A 38 -11.09 2.58 22.47
C ARG A 38 -11.95 3.75 22.01
N SER A 39 -12.16 3.86 20.71
CA SER A 39 -13.06 4.85 20.09
C SER A 39 -14.46 4.27 19.94
N THR A 40 -15.49 5.05 20.29
CA THR A 40 -16.89 4.70 19.95
C THR A 40 -17.30 5.22 18.57
N LEU A 41 -16.38 5.85 17.85
CA LEU A 41 -16.61 6.42 16.51
C LEU A 41 -16.27 5.45 15.37
N LYS A 42 -15.85 4.21 15.65
CA LYS A 42 -15.53 3.19 14.64
C LYS A 42 -16.32 1.91 14.90
N GLN A 43 -16.98 1.40 13.86
CA GLN A 43 -17.74 0.13 13.91
C GLN A 43 -17.25 -0.81 12.82
N MET A 44 -16.75 -1.99 13.20
CA MET A 44 -16.32 -3.01 12.23
C MET A 44 -17.51 -3.68 11.55
N LEU A 45 -17.41 -3.90 10.24
CA LEU A 45 -18.37 -4.66 9.44
C LEU A 45 -17.80 -6.00 8.95
N ASN A 46 -16.60 -6.37 9.42
CA ASN A 46 -16.03 -7.70 9.21
C ASN A 46 -16.93 -8.81 9.78
N GLY A 47 -16.86 -9.99 9.19
CA GLY A 47 -17.61 -11.16 9.64
C GLY A 47 -18.11 -11.99 8.48
N THR A 48 -19.31 -12.53 8.60
CA THR A 48 -19.93 -13.36 7.57
C THR A 48 -20.99 -12.56 6.83
N TRP A 49 -20.85 -12.49 5.50
CA TRP A 49 -21.77 -11.78 4.63
C TRP A 49 -22.51 -12.77 3.73
N LYS A 50 -23.72 -12.41 3.29
CA LYS A 50 -24.41 -13.17 2.23
C LYS A 50 -23.67 -12.95 0.92
N PHE A 51 -23.53 -14.02 0.14
CA PHE A 51 -22.68 -14.01 -1.05
C PHE A 51 -23.29 -14.76 -2.23
N SER A 52 -23.12 -14.19 -3.43
CA SER A 52 -23.41 -14.82 -4.70
C SER A 52 -22.23 -14.59 -5.65
N TYR A 53 -21.89 -15.63 -6.42
CA TYR A 53 -20.83 -15.60 -7.42
C TYR A 53 -21.40 -15.76 -8.83
N ALA A 54 -20.79 -15.08 -9.82
CA ALA A 54 -21.08 -15.26 -11.23
C ALA A 54 -19.78 -15.24 -12.04
N ASP A 55 -19.65 -16.12 -13.04
CA ASP A 55 -18.47 -16.17 -13.93
C ASP A 55 -18.42 -14.99 -14.92
N ARG A 56 -19.59 -14.40 -15.22
CA ARG A 56 -19.76 -13.36 -16.23
C ARG A 56 -20.65 -12.23 -15.72
N VAL A 57 -20.36 -11.02 -16.19
CA VAL A 57 -21.07 -9.79 -15.81
C VAL A 57 -22.57 -9.82 -16.12
N ASP A 58 -22.99 -10.47 -17.21
CA ASP A 58 -24.40 -10.61 -17.60
C ASP A 58 -25.18 -11.64 -16.77
N GLN A 59 -24.49 -12.45 -15.96
CA GLN A 59 -25.07 -13.45 -15.07
C GLN A 59 -25.16 -12.98 -13.61
N ARG A 60 -24.54 -11.85 -13.28
CA ARG A 60 -24.56 -11.30 -11.92
C ARG A 60 -25.97 -10.93 -11.47
N GLN A 61 -26.17 -10.86 -10.15
CA GLN A 61 -27.47 -10.53 -9.56
C GLN A 61 -27.73 -9.02 -9.61
N ALA A 62 -28.01 -8.46 -10.79
CA ALA A 62 -28.00 -7.00 -11.02
C ALA A 62 -28.93 -6.16 -10.12
N ASP A 63 -29.94 -6.75 -9.50
CA ASP A 63 -30.94 -6.07 -8.65
C ASP A 63 -30.78 -6.34 -7.14
N PHE A 64 -29.72 -7.04 -6.73
CA PHE A 64 -29.51 -7.46 -5.33
C PHE A 64 -29.38 -6.33 -4.31
N TYR A 65 -29.09 -5.11 -4.79
CA TYR A 65 -28.96 -3.91 -3.97
C TYR A 65 -30.31 -3.39 -3.42
N LYS A 66 -31.44 -3.86 -3.98
CA LYS A 66 -32.78 -3.47 -3.54
C LYS A 66 -33.05 -4.03 -2.14
N GLU A 67 -33.65 -3.19 -1.28
CA GLU A 67 -33.93 -3.55 0.11
C GLU A 67 -34.82 -4.80 0.24
N ASP A 68 -35.78 -4.97 -0.68
CA ASP A 68 -36.74 -6.07 -0.70
C ASP A 68 -36.27 -7.31 -1.49
N TYR A 69 -35.02 -7.33 -1.95
CA TYR A 69 -34.44 -8.50 -2.62
C TYR A 69 -34.38 -9.70 -1.66
N ASP A 70 -34.74 -10.89 -2.15
CA ASP A 70 -34.65 -12.13 -1.36
C ASP A 70 -33.29 -12.80 -1.58
N ALA A 71 -32.38 -12.65 -0.60
CA ALA A 71 -31.07 -13.31 -0.59
C ALA A 71 -31.05 -14.55 0.35
N SER A 72 -32.21 -15.10 0.73
CA SER A 72 -32.27 -16.25 1.65
C SER A 72 -31.61 -17.52 1.08
N GLY A 73 -31.56 -17.65 -0.25
CA GLY A 73 -30.88 -18.75 -0.95
C GLY A 73 -29.41 -18.51 -1.26
N TRP A 74 -28.83 -17.40 -0.82
CA TRP A 74 -27.40 -17.11 -1.02
C TRP A 74 -26.52 -17.87 -0.05
N ASP A 75 -25.30 -18.15 -0.50
CA ASP A 75 -24.25 -18.69 0.34
C ASP A 75 -23.73 -17.62 1.32
N GLU A 76 -22.71 -17.99 2.09
CA GLU A 76 -22.04 -17.12 3.04
C GLU A 76 -20.54 -17.09 2.74
N ILE A 77 -19.93 -15.91 2.91
CA ILE A 77 -18.48 -15.71 2.75
C ILE A 77 -17.94 -14.90 3.93
N ARG A 78 -16.69 -15.16 4.31
CA ARG A 78 -15.99 -14.36 5.32
C ARG A 78 -15.41 -13.10 4.70
N VAL A 79 -15.57 -11.98 5.38
CA VAL A 79 -14.98 -10.68 5.07
C VAL A 79 -14.13 -10.24 6.28
N PRO A 80 -12.84 -9.90 6.08
CA PRO A 80 -12.10 -10.00 4.84
C PRO A 80 -11.80 -11.45 4.39
N GLY A 81 -11.57 -11.63 3.10
CA GLY A 81 -11.16 -12.90 2.48
C GLY A 81 -11.16 -12.87 0.96
N HIS A 82 -10.31 -13.69 0.35
CA HIS A 82 -10.26 -13.90 -1.11
C HIS A 82 -11.33 -14.89 -1.56
N ILE A 83 -12.02 -14.59 -2.67
CA ILE A 83 -13.11 -15.42 -3.20
C ILE A 83 -12.61 -16.80 -3.65
N GLU A 84 -11.40 -16.87 -4.22
CA GLU A 84 -10.75 -18.12 -4.62
C GLU A 84 -10.51 -19.06 -3.45
N LEU A 85 -10.05 -18.51 -2.31
CA LEU A 85 -9.76 -19.29 -1.11
C LEU A 85 -11.04 -19.76 -0.39
N ALA A 86 -12.17 -19.13 -0.67
CA ALA A 86 -13.50 -19.60 -0.27
C ALA A 86 -14.07 -20.68 -1.22
N GLY A 87 -13.38 -21.01 -2.32
CA GLY A 87 -13.71 -22.11 -3.22
C GLY A 87 -14.65 -21.76 -4.37
N TYR A 88 -14.92 -20.47 -4.63
CA TYR A 88 -15.83 -20.05 -5.70
C TYR A 88 -15.15 -19.89 -7.06
N ASP A 89 -13.88 -19.46 -7.07
CA ASP A 89 -13.11 -19.24 -8.30
C ASP A 89 -11.76 -19.95 -8.25
N ARG A 90 -11.08 -20.01 -9.40
CA ARG A 90 -9.79 -20.68 -9.58
C ARG A 90 -8.67 -19.81 -9.05
N ILE A 91 -7.83 -20.41 -8.20
CA ILE A 91 -6.53 -19.87 -7.80
C ILE A 91 -5.63 -19.86 -9.04
N LYS A 92 -4.97 -18.74 -9.30
CA LYS A 92 -4.02 -18.58 -10.40
C LYS A 92 -2.77 -17.90 -9.92
N TYR A 93 -1.63 -18.28 -10.46
CA TYR A 93 -0.37 -17.58 -10.31
C TYR A 93 0.19 -17.28 -11.70
N ALA A 94 0.62 -16.04 -11.93
CA ALA A 94 1.32 -15.66 -13.14
C ALA A 94 2.34 -14.58 -12.80
N ASN A 95 3.52 -14.67 -13.42
CA ASN A 95 4.58 -13.69 -13.27
C ASN A 95 4.30 -12.51 -14.23
N ILE A 96 4.74 -12.63 -15.48
CA ILE A 96 4.71 -11.52 -16.45
C ILE A 96 3.41 -11.47 -17.24
N GLN A 97 2.80 -12.62 -17.50
CA GLN A 97 1.62 -12.66 -18.39
C GLN A 97 0.37 -12.25 -17.62
N TYR A 98 -0.42 -11.33 -18.17
CA TYR A 98 -1.76 -11.10 -17.66
C TYR A 98 -2.57 -12.42 -17.63
N PRO A 99 -3.40 -12.65 -16.60
CA PRO A 99 -4.01 -13.96 -16.31
C PRO A 99 -5.08 -14.43 -17.32
N TRP A 100 -5.39 -13.62 -18.33
CA TRP A 100 -6.29 -13.95 -19.44
C TRP A 100 -5.55 -14.28 -20.74
N GLU A 101 -4.24 -14.01 -20.84
CA GLU A 101 -3.48 -14.29 -22.05
C GLU A 101 -3.54 -15.78 -22.41
N GLY A 102 -3.68 -16.08 -23.71
CA GLY A 102 -3.86 -17.45 -24.21
C GLY A 102 -5.29 -17.99 -24.12
N HIS A 103 -6.19 -17.34 -23.37
CA HIS A 103 -7.62 -17.69 -23.32
C HIS A 103 -8.49 -16.67 -24.05
N GLU A 104 -8.21 -15.39 -23.83
CA GLU A 104 -8.94 -14.27 -24.42
C GLU A 104 -7.98 -13.21 -24.95
N TYR A 105 -8.34 -12.57 -26.06
CA TYR A 105 -7.56 -11.48 -26.62
C TYR A 105 -8.06 -10.15 -26.03
N LEU A 106 -7.51 -9.78 -24.87
CA LEU A 106 -7.81 -8.50 -24.19
C LEU A 106 -6.59 -7.59 -24.24
N ARG A 107 -6.80 -6.33 -24.62
CA ARG A 107 -5.77 -5.28 -24.69
C ARG A 107 -6.27 -4.03 -23.96
N PRO A 108 -5.36 -3.25 -23.34
CA PRO A 108 -5.77 -2.08 -22.59
C PRO A 108 -6.47 -1.09 -23.54
N PRO A 109 -7.60 -0.48 -23.13
CA PRO A 109 -8.21 0.58 -23.90
C PRO A 109 -7.20 1.71 -24.14
N PHE A 110 -7.29 2.34 -25.31
CA PHE A 110 -6.39 3.42 -25.74
C PHE A 110 -4.91 2.99 -25.93
N ALA A 111 -4.62 1.70 -26.07
CA ALA A 111 -3.28 1.22 -26.40
C ALA A 111 -2.71 1.95 -27.66
N PRO A 112 -1.41 2.32 -27.67
CA PRO A 112 -0.80 3.12 -28.73
C PRO A 112 -0.91 2.56 -30.16
N SER A 113 -0.89 1.24 -30.36
CA SER A 113 -0.88 0.64 -31.70
C SER A 113 -2.29 0.50 -32.29
N SER A 114 -2.45 0.79 -33.60
CA SER A 114 -3.75 0.69 -34.28
C SER A 114 -4.30 -0.74 -34.37
N GLU A 115 -3.45 -1.76 -34.26
CA GLU A 115 -3.87 -3.16 -34.18
C GLU A 115 -4.44 -3.51 -32.79
N ASN A 116 -3.97 -2.82 -31.74
CA ASN A 116 -4.39 -3.01 -30.35
C ASN A 116 -5.54 -2.07 -29.91
N GLN A 117 -6.02 -1.19 -30.79
CA GLN A 117 -7.18 -0.31 -30.53
C GLN A 117 -8.54 -1.05 -30.54
N ARG A 118 -8.55 -2.32 -30.95
CA ARG A 118 -9.72 -3.20 -30.82
C ARG A 118 -9.70 -3.85 -29.43
N ALA A 119 -9.85 -3.04 -28.38
CA ALA A 119 -9.99 -3.55 -27.03
C ALA A 119 -11.35 -4.24 -26.91
N ASP A 120 -11.34 -5.57 -26.72
CA ASP A 120 -12.51 -6.27 -26.21
C ASP A 120 -12.67 -5.88 -24.73
N ALA A 121 -13.86 -5.44 -24.35
CA ALA A 121 -14.17 -4.93 -23.02
C ALA A 121 -14.27 -6.06 -21.99
N PHE A 122 -13.79 -5.84 -20.76
CA PHE A 122 -13.96 -6.81 -19.67
C PHE A 122 -15.43 -7.08 -19.37
N SER A 123 -16.29 -6.06 -19.44
CA SER A 123 -17.73 -6.24 -19.26
C SER A 123 -18.39 -7.17 -20.29
N GLY A 124 -17.77 -7.35 -21.46
CA GLY A 124 -18.23 -8.23 -22.54
C GLY A 124 -17.52 -9.58 -22.61
N SER A 125 -16.56 -9.84 -21.72
CA SER A 125 -15.74 -11.06 -21.70
C SER A 125 -16.54 -12.32 -21.36
N ASP A 126 -16.08 -13.46 -21.87
CA ASP A 126 -16.63 -14.78 -21.54
C ASP A 126 -16.25 -15.25 -20.13
N TYR A 127 -15.30 -14.57 -19.47
CA TYR A 127 -14.92 -14.79 -18.08
C TYR A 127 -14.51 -13.46 -17.43
N CYS A 128 -15.44 -12.88 -16.69
CA CYS A 128 -15.21 -11.70 -15.84
C CYS A 128 -15.97 -11.93 -14.53
N PRO A 129 -15.36 -12.67 -13.58
CA PRO A 129 -16.01 -13.04 -12.34
C PRO A 129 -16.47 -11.84 -11.52
N VAL A 130 -17.64 -12.01 -10.89
CA VAL A 130 -18.30 -11.01 -10.05
C VAL A 130 -18.69 -11.64 -8.72
N GLY A 131 -18.27 -11.00 -7.62
CA GLY A 131 -18.73 -11.31 -6.27
C GLY A 131 -19.78 -10.29 -5.81
N SER A 132 -21.00 -10.74 -5.53
CA SER A 132 -22.06 -9.92 -4.93
C SER A 132 -22.15 -10.21 -3.43
N TYR A 133 -21.88 -9.21 -2.60
CA TYR A 133 -21.88 -9.29 -1.15
C TYR A 133 -23.04 -8.49 -0.56
N ARG A 134 -23.74 -9.05 0.42
CA ARG A 134 -24.83 -8.35 1.12
C ARG A 134 -24.73 -8.52 2.64
N LEU A 135 -24.83 -7.41 3.35
CA LEU A 135 -24.82 -7.34 4.81
C LEU A 135 -26.00 -6.53 5.31
N GLU A 136 -26.69 -7.06 6.32
CA GLU A 136 -27.65 -6.31 7.12
C GLU A 136 -27.01 -5.93 8.45
N PHE A 137 -27.14 -4.66 8.86
CA PHE A 137 -26.55 -4.19 10.11
C PHE A 137 -27.32 -3.03 10.72
N ASP A 138 -27.17 -2.90 12.05
CA ASP A 138 -27.59 -1.74 12.82
C ASP A 138 -26.34 -0.90 13.14
N VAL A 139 -26.50 0.42 13.18
CA VAL A 139 -25.43 1.35 13.55
C VAL A 139 -25.23 1.31 15.06
N GLU A 140 -23.98 1.21 15.50
CA GLU A 140 -23.64 1.26 16.93
C GLU A 140 -23.98 2.63 17.53
N GLU A 141 -24.37 2.64 18.81
CA GLU A 141 -24.89 3.83 19.50
C GLU A 141 -23.96 5.05 19.42
N GLY A 142 -22.64 4.84 19.43
CA GLY A 142 -21.64 5.92 19.33
C GLY A 142 -21.62 6.66 18.00
N LEU A 143 -22.10 6.02 16.91
CA LEU A 143 -22.12 6.58 15.56
C LEU A 143 -23.46 7.27 15.24
N CYS A 144 -24.53 6.96 15.98
CA CYS A 144 -25.87 7.47 15.71
C CYS A 144 -25.92 9.01 15.70
N GLY A 145 -26.56 9.58 14.67
CA GLY A 145 -26.76 11.03 14.54
C GLY A 145 -25.52 11.82 14.08
N LYS A 146 -24.43 11.14 13.71
CA LYS A 146 -23.20 11.76 13.18
C LYS A 146 -23.10 11.57 11.67
N ASP A 147 -22.18 12.30 11.04
CA ASP A 147 -21.80 12.05 9.65
C ASP A 147 -20.91 10.80 9.59
N ILE A 148 -21.35 9.79 8.83
CA ILE A 148 -20.71 8.47 8.79
C ILE A 148 -20.12 8.23 7.40
N SER A 149 -18.91 7.70 7.36
CA SER A 149 -18.27 7.14 6.17
C SER A 149 -18.15 5.63 6.26
N LEU A 150 -18.20 4.97 5.11
CA LEU A 150 -17.84 3.56 4.92
C LEU A 150 -16.42 3.48 4.36
N PHE A 151 -15.57 2.71 5.03
CA PHE A 151 -14.21 2.40 4.59
C PHE A 151 -14.11 0.95 4.13
N PHE A 152 -13.44 0.76 2.99
CA PHE A 152 -12.85 -0.51 2.59
C PHE A 152 -11.33 -0.32 2.58
N GLU A 153 -10.59 -1.07 3.40
CA GLU A 153 -9.12 -0.96 3.43
C GLU A 153 -8.43 -1.60 2.21
N GLY A 154 -9.15 -2.45 1.46
CA GLY A 154 -8.64 -3.12 0.27
C GLY A 154 -9.70 -4.05 -0.34
N VAL A 155 -10.01 -3.80 -1.62
CA VAL A 155 -10.93 -4.59 -2.44
C VAL A 155 -10.30 -4.80 -3.80
N GLU A 156 -10.07 -6.06 -4.16
CA GLU A 156 -9.45 -6.43 -5.43
C GLU A 156 -10.56 -6.83 -6.42
N GLN A 157 -10.74 -6.25 -7.62
CA GLN A 157 -10.00 -5.11 -8.20
C GLN A 157 -10.81 -3.82 -8.36
N ALA A 158 -12.14 -3.89 -8.31
CA ALA A 158 -13.01 -2.71 -8.28
C ALA A 158 -14.28 -2.98 -7.48
N VAL A 159 -14.84 -1.93 -6.88
CA VAL A 159 -15.99 -2.01 -5.97
C VAL A 159 -17.11 -1.07 -6.40
N TYR A 160 -18.33 -1.59 -6.48
CA TYR A 160 -19.56 -0.78 -6.51
C TYR A 160 -20.30 -0.93 -5.19
N VAL A 161 -20.82 0.17 -4.66
CA VAL A 161 -21.44 0.21 -3.34
C VAL A 161 -22.84 0.79 -3.40
N TRP A 162 -23.77 0.11 -2.72
CA TRP A 162 -25.12 0.60 -2.46
C TRP A 162 -25.45 0.45 -0.98
N LEU A 163 -26.19 1.43 -0.45
CA LEU A 163 -26.76 1.38 0.88
C LEU A 163 -28.25 1.65 0.78
N ASN A 164 -29.09 0.78 1.35
CA ASN A 164 -30.53 0.96 1.40
C ASN A 164 -31.15 1.25 0.00
N GLY A 165 -30.70 0.50 -1.02
CA GLY A 165 -31.15 0.66 -2.41
C GLY A 165 -30.57 1.88 -3.16
N VAL A 166 -29.79 2.74 -2.49
CA VAL A 166 -29.19 3.94 -3.08
C VAL A 166 -27.75 3.67 -3.46
N PHE A 167 -27.39 3.99 -4.70
CA PHE A 167 -26.01 3.92 -5.16
C PHE A 167 -25.15 4.96 -4.43
N ILE A 168 -24.09 4.49 -3.78
CA ILE A 168 -23.15 5.29 -2.99
C ILE A 168 -21.97 5.69 -3.86
N GLY A 169 -21.25 4.74 -4.45
CA GLY A 169 -20.05 5.05 -5.22
C GLY A 169 -19.37 3.85 -5.88
N TYR A 170 -18.28 4.16 -6.58
CA TYR A 170 -17.40 3.24 -7.30
C TYR A 170 -15.94 3.57 -6.96
N GLY A 171 -15.07 2.56 -6.88
CA GLY A 171 -13.63 2.73 -6.67
C GLY A 171 -12.80 1.58 -7.26
N GLU A 172 -11.57 1.91 -7.64
CA GLU A 172 -10.49 1.02 -8.06
C GLU A 172 -9.24 1.29 -7.20
N ASP A 173 -8.13 0.57 -7.46
CA ASP A 173 -6.89 0.51 -6.64
C ASP A 173 -7.04 -0.42 -5.44
N SER A 174 -6.61 -1.66 -5.62
CA SER A 174 -6.86 -2.76 -4.70
C SER A 174 -6.21 -2.59 -3.33
N PHE A 175 -5.11 -1.83 -3.24
CA PHE A 175 -4.21 -1.82 -2.09
C PHE A 175 -4.23 -0.52 -1.28
N THR A 176 -5.08 0.44 -1.66
CA THR A 176 -5.30 1.66 -0.87
C THR A 176 -6.74 1.76 -0.37
N PRO A 177 -7.00 2.46 0.75
CA PRO A 177 -8.34 2.59 1.28
C PRO A 177 -9.30 3.33 0.34
N THR A 178 -10.51 2.80 0.20
CA THR A 178 -11.63 3.46 -0.48
C THR A 178 -12.67 3.90 0.54
N GLU A 179 -12.96 5.20 0.58
CA GLU A 179 -13.93 5.80 1.52
C GLU A 179 -15.15 6.39 0.78
N PHE A 180 -16.34 6.15 1.32
CA PHE A 180 -17.57 6.78 0.86
C PHE A 180 -18.39 7.40 2.00
N GLY A 181 -18.79 8.66 1.86
CA GLY A 181 -19.74 9.29 2.78
C GLY A 181 -21.16 8.72 2.64
N LEU A 182 -21.82 8.46 3.77
CA LEU A 182 -23.15 7.84 3.83
C LEU A 182 -24.25 8.79 4.31
N SER A 183 -23.92 10.05 4.58
CA SER A 183 -24.84 11.05 5.13
C SER A 183 -26.12 11.18 4.29
N GLY A 184 -27.26 11.10 4.97
CA GLY A 184 -28.59 11.17 4.34
C GLY A 184 -29.12 9.85 3.78
N VAL A 185 -28.33 8.77 3.76
CA VAL A 185 -28.77 7.43 3.30
C VAL A 185 -28.78 6.41 4.44
N ILE A 186 -27.77 6.47 5.32
CA ILE A 186 -27.65 5.59 6.48
C ILE A 186 -28.78 5.82 7.50
N ARG A 187 -29.25 4.74 8.11
CA ARG A 187 -30.30 4.72 9.15
C ARG A 187 -29.69 4.18 10.44
N GLU A 188 -30.33 4.40 11.59
CA GLU A 188 -29.86 3.79 12.85
C GLU A 188 -29.99 2.25 12.83
N LYS A 189 -31.02 1.73 12.14
CA LYS A 189 -31.34 0.29 12.13
C LYS A 189 -31.78 -0.20 10.76
N GLY A 190 -31.59 -1.51 10.55
CA GLY A 190 -32.06 -2.22 9.38
C GLY A 190 -31.42 -1.70 8.09
N ASN A 191 -30.13 -1.39 8.13
CA ASN A 191 -29.41 -1.00 6.92
C ASN A 191 -29.08 -2.24 6.09
N VAL A 192 -29.18 -2.10 4.77
CA VAL A 192 -28.74 -3.11 3.81
C VAL A 192 -27.58 -2.54 3.01
N LEU A 193 -26.38 -3.04 3.27
CA LEU A 193 -25.19 -2.78 2.46
C LEU A 193 -25.07 -3.86 1.39
N ALA A 194 -24.99 -3.42 0.13
CA ALA A 194 -24.78 -4.28 -1.02
C ALA A 194 -23.52 -3.82 -1.76
N VAL A 195 -22.62 -4.77 -2.04
CA VAL A 195 -21.31 -4.52 -2.63
C VAL A 195 -21.09 -5.48 -3.78
N GLU A 196 -20.70 -4.95 -4.94
CA GLU A 196 -20.39 -5.76 -6.13
C GLU A 196 -18.91 -5.58 -6.48
N VAL A 197 -18.18 -6.69 -6.52
CA VAL A 197 -16.72 -6.71 -6.75
C VAL A 197 -16.41 -7.44 -8.03
N TYR A 198 -15.57 -6.84 -8.87
CA TYR A 198 -15.20 -7.37 -10.18
C TYR A 198 -13.74 -7.83 -10.19
N LYS A 199 -13.49 -9.03 -10.74
CA LYS A 199 -12.14 -9.60 -10.85
C LYS A 199 -11.30 -8.95 -11.95
N LYS A 200 -11.93 -8.55 -13.07
CA LYS A 200 -11.24 -7.94 -14.21
C LYS A 200 -11.82 -6.56 -14.49
N THR A 201 -11.00 -5.53 -14.31
CA THR A 201 -11.29 -4.14 -14.71
C THR A 201 -10.05 -3.53 -15.34
N VAL A 202 -10.14 -2.29 -15.84
CA VAL A 202 -8.96 -1.55 -16.32
C VAL A 202 -7.83 -1.44 -15.30
N ALA A 203 -8.16 -1.44 -13.99
CA ALA A 203 -7.18 -1.50 -12.91
C ALA A 203 -6.27 -2.74 -12.99
N ALA A 204 -6.77 -3.88 -13.50
CA ALA A 204 -6.02 -5.11 -13.67
C ALA A 204 -4.75 -4.93 -14.52
N TYR A 205 -4.78 -3.98 -15.47
CA TYR A 205 -3.61 -3.67 -16.29
C TYR A 205 -2.49 -2.99 -15.50
N LEU A 206 -2.81 -2.33 -14.37
CA LEU A 206 -1.87 -1.68 -13.46
C LEU A 206 -1.48 -2.55 -12.25
N GLU A 207 -2.00 -3.77 -12.18
CA GLU A 207 -1.84 -4.69 -11.04
C GLU A 207 -1.32 -6.05 -11.52
N ASP A 208 -0.27 -5.99 -12.33
CA ASP A 208 0.38 -7.16 -12.95
C ASP A 208 1.58 -7.68 -12.17
N GLN A 209 1.61 -7.49 -10.85
CA GLN A 209 2.70 -7.99 -9.99
C GLN A 209 2.94 -9.49 -10.12
N ASP A 210 4.17 -9.94 -9.91
CA ASP A 210 4.51 -11.36 -9.82
C ASP A 210 3.95 -11.99 -8.53
N PHE A 211 2.67 -12.37 -8.56
CA PHE A 211 1.99 -12.95 -7.41
C PHE A 211 0.76 -13.79 -7.79
N PHE A 212 0.13 -14.41 -6.78
CA PHE A 212 -1.18 -15.04 -6.97
C PHE A 212 -2.25 -14.02 -7.34
N ARG A 213 -3.08 -14.31 -8.35
CA ARG A 213 -4.20 -13.46 -8.78
C ARG A 213 -5.44 -13.85 -7.97
N PHE A 214 -5.87 -12.97 -7.09
CA PHE A 214 -7.08 -13.12 -6.29
C PHE A 214 -8.07 -11.99 -6.58
N PHE A 215 -9.26 -12.05 -6.00
CA PHE A 215 -10.15 -10.90 -5.91
C PHE A 215 -11.12 -11.02 -4.73
N GLY A 216 -11.79 -9.91 -4.39
CA GLY A 216 -12.74 -9.82 -3.29
C GLY A 216 -12.37 -8.76 -2.26
N ILE A 217 -13.14 -8.70 -1.18
CA ILE A 217 -12.90 -7.79 -0.06
C ILE A 217 -11.86 -8.44 0.87
N PHE A 218 -10.57 -8.14 0.67
CA PHE A 218 -9.47 -8.86 1.31
C PHE A 218 -8.81 -8.13 2.49
N ARG A 219 -9.21 -6.88 2.76
CA ARG A 219 -8.90 -6.14 4.00
C ARG A 219 -10.18 -5.64 4.67
N ASP A 220 -10.03 -5.04 5.84
CA ASP A 220 -11.13 -4.70 6.73
C ASP A 220 -12.17 -3.75 6.10
N VAL A 221 -13.41 -3.92 6.53
CA VAL A 221 -14.53 -3.00 6.23
C VAL A 221 -15.07 -2.45 7.54
N TYR A 222 -15.28 -1.13 7.61
CA TYR A 222 -15.82 -0.50 8.80
C TYR A 222 -16.48 0.85 8.51
N LEU A 223 -17.27 1.30 9.48
CA LEU A 223 -17.82 2.65 9.53
C LEU A 223 -16.97 3.53 10.44
N VAL A 224 -16.86 4.80 10.06
CA VAL A 224 -16.27 5.85 10.89
C VAL A 224 -17.26 7.01 10.99
N ALA A 225 -17.52 7.48 12.20
CA ALA A 225 -18.34 8.66 12.44
C ALA A 225 -17.47 9.89 12.75
N ARG A 226 -17.65 10.95 11.97
CA ARG A 226 -16.97 12.22 12.19
C ARG A 226 -17.61 13.00 13.36
N PRO A 227 -16.82 13.59 14.27
CA PRO A 227 -17.33 14.58 15.21
C PRO A 227 -17.82 15.85 14.48
N ALA A 228 -18.54 16.72 15.19
CA ALA A 228 -19.14 17.93 14.60
C ALA A 228 -18.10 18.97 14.12
N VAL A 229 -16.90 18.92 14.69
CA VAL A 229 -15.67 19.53 14.19
C VAL A 229 -14.67 18.39 14.07
N HIS A 230 -14.09 18.21 12.90
CA HIS A 230 -13.24 17.07 12.60
C HIS A 230 -11.99 17.52 11.85
N LEU A 231 -10.84 16.98 12.26
CA LEU A 231 -9.60 17.07 11.49
C LEU A 231 -9.68 16.09 10.32
N GLU A 232 -10.06 16.57 9.13
CA GLU A 232 -10.19 15.74 7.93
C GLU A 232 -8.84 15.24 7.42
N ASP A 233 -7.80 16.08 7.51
CA ASP A 233 -6.46 15.68 7.12
C ASP A 233 -5.37 16.33 7.98
N LEU A 234 -4.30 15.59 8.21
CA LEU A 234 -3.15 15.94 9.02
C LEU A 234 -1.85 15.62 8.29
N TRP A 235 -0.97 16.61 8.15
CA TRP A 235 0.41 16.40 7.73
C TRP A 235 1.39 16.93 8.77
N LEU A 236 2.07 16.00 9.45
CA LEU A 236 3.12 16.26 10.42
C LEU A 236 4.49 16.21 9.75
N ARG A 237 5.25 17.29 9.89
CA ARG A 237 6.56 17.48 9.27
C ARG A 237 7.61 17.75 10.35
N PRO A 238 8.18 16.71 10.98
CA PRO A 238 9.27 16.85 11.93
C PRO A 238 10.58 17.13 11.19
N GLN A 239 10.98 18.40 11.13
CA GLN A 239 12.24 18.82 10.53
C GLN A 239 13.38 18.68 11.54
N TYR A 240 14.49 18.09 11.13
CA TYR A 240 15.67 17.86 11.96
C TYR A 240 16.93 18.44 11.33
N ASP A 241 17.70 19.21 12.12
CA ASP A 241 19.05 19.61 11.77
C ASP A 241 20.07 18.74 12.50
N PRO A 242 20.78 17.84 11.80
CA PRO A 242 21.77 16.95 12.42
C PRO A 242 23.02 17.67 12.94
N ALA A 243 23.37 18.85 12.40
CA ALA A 243 24.57 19.58 12.82
C ALA A 243 24.37 20.22 14.20
N GLU A 244 23.20 20.85 14.40
CA GLU A 244 22.85 21.54 15.66
C GLU A 244 22.04 20.65 16.62
N GLN A 245 21.57 19.49 16.15
CA GLN A 245 20.65 18.59 16.87
C GLN A 245 19.36 19.30 17.29
N THR A 246 18.83 20.17 16.43
CA THR A 246 17.60 20.93 16.69
C THR A 246 16.47 20.43 15.80
N GLY A 247 15.23 20.72 16.18
CA GLY A 247 14.09 20.35 15.36
C GLY A 247 12.92 21.31 15.47
N VAL A 248 12.08 21.29 14.44
CA VAL A 248 10.85 22.06 14.33
C VAL A 248 9.77 21.12 13.81
N LEU A 249 8.63 21.07 14.50
CA LEU A 249 7.45 20.37 14.00
C LEU A 249 6.56 21.39 13.29
N SER A 250 6.26 21.16 12.01
CA SER A 250 5.12 21.79 11.35
C SER A 250 3.95 20.80 11.27
N ALA A 251 2.75 21.26 11.62
CA ALA A 251 1.51 20.51 11.48
C ALA A 251 0.56 21.27 10.55
N CYS A 252 0.36 20.76 9.34
CA CYS A 252 -0.66 21.23 8.41
C CYS A 252 -1.96 20.47 8.68
N MET A 253 -3.06 21.17 8.83
CA MET A 253 -4.35 20.61 9.23
C MET A 253 -5.47 21.16 8.35
N ASP A 254 -6.35 20.26 7.89
CA ASP A 254 -7.60 20.57 7.19
C ASP A 254 -8.78 20.16 8.10
N PHE A 255 -9.67 21.09 8.40
CA PHE A 255 -10.79 20.91 9.34
C PHE A 255 -12.12 21.11 8.65
N SER A 256 -13.11 20.30 9.04
CA SER A 256 -14.52 20.51 8.75
C SER A 256 -15.31 20.88 10.02
N GLY A 257 -16.48 21.50 9.84
CA GLY A 257 -17.37 21.90 10.94
C GLY A 257 -17.48 23.41 11.14
N LYS A 258 -18.08 23.82 12.27
CA LYS A 258 -18.35 25.24 12.56
C LYS A 258 -17.13 25.92 13.19
N GLU A 259 -16.54 26.87 12.46
CA GLU A 259 -15.39 27.67 12.94
C GLU A 259 -15.64 28.39 14.27
N GLY A 260 -14.54 28.67 14.98
CA GLY A 260 -14.52 29.50 16.19
C GLY A 260 -14.06 28.79 17.46
N GLY A 261 -13.72 27.51 17.37
CA GLY A 261 -13.11 26.74 18.46
C GLY A 261 -11.59 26.93 18.57
N GLN A 262 -10.94 26.11 19.39
CA GLN A 262 -9.47 26.09 19.56
C GLN A 262 -8.90 24.75 19.08
N VAL A 263 -7.63 24.78 18.67
CA VAL A 263 -6.81 23.58 18.50
C VAL A 263 -5.56 23.72 19.35
N LYS A 264 -5.25 22.68 20.13
CA LYS A 264 -4.03 22.60 20.94
C LYS A 264 -3.18 21.45 20.42
N LEU A 265 -1.99 21.78 19.92
CA LEU A 265 -0.94 20.85 19.52
C LEU A 265 0.05 20.69 20.68
N THR A 266 0.23 19.46 21.16
CA THR A 266 1.19 19.12 22.21
C THR A 266 2.16 18.07 21.70
N LEU A 267 3.45 18.31 21.87
CA LEU A 267 4.53 17.35 21.61
C LEU A 267 5.02 16.78 22.94
N LEU A 268 5.02 15.46 23.07
CA LEU A 268 5.45 14.72 24.24
C LEU A 268 6.70 13.88 23.92
N ASP A 269 7.58 13.72 24.90
CA ASP A 269 8.67 12.74 24.86
C ASP A 269 8.14 11.30 25.09
N ALA A 270 9.02 10.31 24.95
CA ALA A 270 8.68 8.89 25.14
C ALA A 270 8.21 8.56 26.56
N GLU A 271 8.54 9.41 27.55
CA GLU A 271 8.09 9.29 28.94
C GLU A 271 6.74 10.00 29.19
N GLY A 272 6.17 10.66 28.18
CA GLY A 272 4.89 11.38 28.24
C GLY A 272 5.00 12.80 28.82
N GLN A 273 6.21 13.37 28.92
CA GLN A 273 6.40 14.74 29.37
C GLN A 273 6.26 15.72 28.21
N THR A 274 5.60 16.85 28.46
CA THR A 274 5.46 17.91 27.47
C THR A 274 6.82 18.52 27.13
N VAL A 275 7.19 18.40 25.86
CA VAL A 275 8.38 19.00 25.27
C VAL A 275 8.05 20.41 24.77
N ALA A 276 6.94 20.55 24.04
CA ALA A 276 6.47 21.82 23.51
C ALA A 276 4.95 21.77 23.28
N GLU A 277 4.29 22.92 23.33
CA GLU A 277 2.86 23.03 23.02
C GLU A 277 2.52 24.38 22.38
N LYS A 278 1.45 24.40 21.60
CA LYS A 278 0.91 25.61 20.98
C LYS A 278 -0.59 25.48 20.79
N GLU A 279 -1.30 26.55 21.10
CA GLU A 279 -2.75 26.63 21.02
C GLU A 279 -3.16 27.86 20.22
N GLN A 280 -4.09 27.69 19.28
CA GLN A 280 -4.65 28.77 18.47
C GLN A 280 -6.10 28.46 18.07
N PRO A 281 -6.90 29.48 17.71
CA PRO A 281 -8.16 29.24 17.04
C PRO A 281 -7.94 28.47 15.74
N TRP A 282 -8.69 27.39 15.52
CA TRP A 282 -8.60 26.64 14.27
C TRP A 282 -9.33 27.36 13.14
N LYS A 283 -8.93 27.05 11.90
CA LYS A 283 -9.54 27.50 10.64
C LYS A 283 -9.67 26.30 9.73
N GLU A 284 -10.53 26.36 8.71
CA GLU A 284 -10.69 25.29 7.71
C GLU A 284 -9.33 24.75 7.24
N LYS A 285 -8.37 25.62 6.89
CA LYS A 285 -6.98 25.22 6.60
C LYS A 285 -6.00 26.02 7.42
N MET A 286 -5.08 25.35 8.10
CA MET A 286 -4.07 26.01 8.92
C MET A 286 -2.76 25.24 9.04
N GLU A 287 -1.71 25.96 9.44
CA GLU A 287 -0.40 25.40 9.76
C GLU A 287 0.03 25.89 11.14
N LEU A 288 0.43 24.96 12.02
CA LEU A 288 1.07 25.28 13.29
C LEU A 288 2.54 24.87 13.26
N ILE A 289 3.42 25.86 13.36
CA ILE A 289 4.85 25.66 13.54
C ILE A 289 5.18 25.66 15.04
N LEU A 290 5.81 24.59 15.52
CA LEU A 290 6.20 24.34 16.90
C LEU A 290 7.72 24.04 16.98
N PRO A 291 8.55 25.04 17.30
CA PRO A 291 9.97 24.84 17.56
C PRO A 291 10.18 23.96 18.79
N VAL A 292 11.06 22.97 18.70
CA VAL A 292 11.39 22.09 19.83
C VAL A 292 12.51 22.71 20.66
N PRO A 293 12.31 22.92 21.97
CA PRO A 293 13.34 23.50 22.82
C PRO A 293 14.50 22.52 23.05
N GLY A 294 15.74 23.02 22.95
CA GLY A 294 16.93 22.23 23.25
C GLY A 294 17.30 21.24 22.15
N LYS A 295 17.90 20.11 22.55
CA LYS A 295 18.38 19.07 21.63
C LYS A 295 17.29 18.03 21.38
N VAL A 296 17.13 17.67 20.11
CA VAL A 296 16.21 16.63 19.65
C VAL A 296 16.94 15.29 19.58
N ARG A 297 16.27 14.22 20.02
CA ARG A 297 16.72 12.84 19.81
C ARG A 297 16.19 12.35 18.47
N ALA A 298 17.10 12.05 17.55
CA ALA A 298 16.73 11.68 16.19
C ALA A 298 16.29 10.22 16.10
N TRP A 299 15.37 9.94 15.19
CA TRP A 299 14.93 8.59 14.85
C TRP A 299 15.89 7.94 13.85
N SER A 300 16.21 6.67 14.06
CA SER A 300 16.97 5.80 13.15
C SER A 300 16.72 4.32 13.48
N HIS A 301 17.30 3.39 12.73
CA HIS A 301 17.22 1.96 13.03
C HIS A 301 17.81 1.58 14.40
N GLY A 302 18.99 2.09 14.73
CA GLY A 302 19.65 1.80 16.01
C GLY A 302 19.05 2.56 17.20
N ASP A 303 18.26 3.61 16.93
CA ASP A 303 17.55 4.40 17.94
C ASP A 303 16.19 4.86 17.40
N PRO A 304 15.15 4.00 17.42
CA PRO A 304 13.84 4.31 16.87
C PRO A 304 13.01 5.19 17.81
N TYR A 305 13.59 6.31 18.24
CA TYR A 305 12.95 7.23 19.18
C TYR A 305 11.79 7.97 18.52
N LEU A 306 10.60 7.79 19.07
CA LEU A 306 9.38 8.48 18.65
C LEU A 306 8.91 9.44 19.75
N TYR A 307 8.50 10.62 19.31
CA TYR A 307 7.73 11.58 20.12
C TYR A 307 6.24 11.37 19.83
N ARG A 308 5.39 11.64 20.82
CA ARG A 308 3.93 11.63 20.63
C ARG A 308 3.45 13.05 20.38
N VAL A 309 2.77 13.25 19.26
CA VAL A 309 1.94 14.41 19.00
C VAL A 309 0.53 14.11 19.51
N GLU A 310 -0.04 15.02 20.28
CA GLU A 310 -1.45 15.03 20.66
C GLU A 310 -2.08 16.33 20.19
N ILE A 311 -3.09 16.23 19.32
CA ILE A 311 -3.89 17.36 18.88
C ILE A 311 -5.24 17.26 19.56
N ARG A 312 -5.61 18.28 20.34
CA ARG A 312 -6.95 18.42 20.91
C ARG A 312 -7.70 19.46 20.12
N VAL A 313 -8.92 19.15 19.72
CA VAL A 313 -9.82 20.05 18.98
C VAL A 313 -11.01 20.38 19.85
N MET A 314 -11.24 21.67 20.07
CA MET A 314 -12.35 22.18 20.86
C MET A 314 -13.35 22.90 19.96
N ASP A 315 -14.62 22.81 20.30
CA ASP A 315 -15.68 23.59 19.68
C ASP A 315 -15.68 25.07 20.15
N PRO A 316 -16.50 25.95 19.54
CA PRO A 316 -16.59 27.36 19.94
C PRO A 316 -17.11 27.60 21.36
N ASP A 317 -17.77 26.62 21.97
CA ASP A 317 -18.30 26.68 23.34
C ASP A 317 -17.28 26.16 24.38
N GLY A 318 -16.11 25.69 23.92
CA GLY A 318 -15.00 25.17 24.74
C GLY A 318 -15.10 23.69 25.06
N GLY A 319 -16.02 22.95 24.44
CA GLY A 319 -16.14 21.50 24.55
C GLY A 319 -15.07 20.77 23.73
N LEU A 320 -14.46 19.74 24.30
CA LEU A 320 -13.57 18.84 23.54
C LEU A 320 -14.40 18.04 22.54
N THR A 321 -13.98 18.06 21.28
CA THR A 321 -14.64 17.34 20.18
C THR A 321 -13.82 16.17 19.67
N GLU A 322 -12.50 16.29 19.72
CA GLU A 322 -11.59 15.31 19.13
C GLU A 322 -10.21 15.35 19.79
N VAL A 323 -9.62 14.17 19.96
CA VAL A 323 -8.21 13.96 20.34
C VAL A 323 -7.55 13.10 19.26
N VAL A 324 -6.51 13.63 18.63
CA VAL A 324 -5.73 12.95 17.58
C VAL A 324 -4.32 12.69 18.09
N PRO A 325 -3.99 11.45 18.48
CA PRO A 325 -2.64 11.04 18.79
C PRO A 325 -1.91 10.56 17.52
N TYR A 326 -0.65 10.95 17.36
CA TYR A 326 0.21 10.46 16.28
C TYR A 326 1.67 10.38 16.74
N ASP A 327 2.38 9.31 16.41
CA ASP A 327 3.80 9.17 16.75
C ASP A 327 4.69 9.66 15.60
N ILE A 328 5.71 10.46 15.92
CA ILE A 328 6.64 11.02 14.92
C ILE A 328 8.09 10.84 15.35
N GLY A 329 8.98 10.64 14.39
CA GLY A 329 10.42 10.69 14.61
C GLY A 329 11.06 11.86 13.88
N PHE A 330 11.96 12.55 14.56
CA PHE A 330 12.78 13.59 13.93
C PHE A 330 13.93 12.94 13.19
N ARG A 331 13.99 13.09 11.87
CA ARG A 331 15.09 12.60 11.05
C ARG A 331 15.26 13.46 9.82
N LYS A 332 16.41 13.34 9.18
CA LYS A 332 16.67 13.96 7.88
C LYS A 332 17.31 12.95 6.94
N ILE A 333 16.65 12.67 5.81
CA ILE A 333 17.28 12.00 4.68
C ILE A 333 17.74 13.05 3.67
N GLU A 334 18.94 12.86 3.11
CA GLU A 334 19.44 13.70 2.02
C GLU A 334 20.47 12.95 1.18
N ILE A 335 20.65 13.37 -0.07
CA ILE A 335 21.82 13.01 -0.86
C ILE A 335 22.83 14.15 -0.75
N ARG A 336 24.00 13.87 -0.18
CA ARG A 336 25.10 14.82 -0.07
C ARG A 336 26.38 14.19 -0.60
N ASP A 337 27.06 14.90 -1.51
CA ASP A 337 28.25 14.40 -2.20
C ASP A 337 27.97 13.06 -2.91
N LYS A 338 26.77 12.92 -3.50
CA LYS A 338 26.25 11.71 -4.17
C LYS A 338 26.05 10.47 -3.27
N VAL A 339 26.10 10.63 -1.95
CA VAL A 339 25.88 9.56 -0.98
C VAL A 339 24.56 9.79 -0.25
N MET A 340 23.74 8.75 -0.10
CA MET A 340 22.53 8.81 0.72
C MET A 340 22.91 8.86 2.20
N LYS A 341 22.36 9.84 2.92
CA LYS A 341 22.62 10.03 4.33
C LYS A 341 21.33 10.11 5.13
N LEU A 342 21.32 9.49 6.30
CA LEU A 342 20.30 9.66 7.33
C LEU A 342 20.95 10.34 8.53
N ASN A 343 20.40 11.47 8.96
CA ASN A 343 20.90 12.24 10.10
C ASN A 343 22.38 12.64 9.98
N GLY A 344 22.86 12.82 8.74
CA GLY A 344 24.26 13.17 8.45
C GLY A 344 25.22 11.98 8.30
N GLU A 345 24.77 10.75 8.60
CA GLU A 345 25.57 9.53 8.43
C GLU A 345 25.19 8.78 7.15
N ARG A 346 26.17 8.07 6.54
CA ARG A 346 25.92 7.21 5.38
C ARG A 346 24.87 6.15 5.71
N LEU A 347 23.88 6.02 4.85
CA LEU A 347 22.82 5.03 4.93
C LEU A 347 23.21 3.75 4.18
N VAL A 348 23.01 2.60 4.80
CA VAL A 348 23.23 1.26 4.23
C VAL A 348 21.98 0.42 4.46
N PHE A 349 21.38 -0.05 3.38
CA PHE A 349 20.22 -0.93 3.39
C PHE A 349 20.66 -2.39 3.41
N CYS A 350 20.30 -3.06 4.49
CA CYS A 350 20.30 -4.52 4.65
C CYS A 350 18.83 -4.94 4.60
N GLY A 351 18.24 -4.88 3.40
CA GLY A 351 16.80 -4.90 3.21
C GLY A 351 16.24 -6.18 2.59
N VAL A 352 14.92 -6.29 2.60
CA VAL A 352 14.17 -7.35 1.91
C VAL A 352 12.95 -6.76 1.18
N ASN A 353 12.59 -7.34 0.04
CA ASN A 353 11.27 -7.15 -0.56
C ASN A 353 10.27 -8.04 0.20
N ARG A 354 9.09 -7.53 0.51
CA ARG A 354 8.06 -8.27 1.26
C ARG A 354 6.70 -8.12 0.62
N HIS A 355 6.13 -9.23 0.15
CA HIS A 355 4.70 -9.36 -0.09
C HIS A 355 3.94 -9.62 1.23
N GLU A 356 2.75 -9.04 1.37
CA GLU A 356 1.78 -9.48 2.39
C GLU A 356 1.29 -10.89 2.07
N TRP A 357 1.82 -11.91 2.74
CA TRP A 357 1.48 -13.29 2.43
C TRP A 357 1.18 -14.14 3.65
N SER A 358 0.13 -14.95 3.62
CA SER A 358 -0.20 -16.01 4.57
C SER A 358 -0.46 -17.30 3.79
N ALA A 359 0.21 -18.40 4.15
CA ALA A 359 -0.05 -19.68 3.49
C ALA A 359 -1.48 -20.20 3.72
N ASP A 360 -2.18 -19.76 4.77
CA ASP A 360 -3.57 -20.15 5.04
C ASP A 360 -4.60 -19.21 4.38
N SER A 361 -4.26 -17.93 4.17
CA SER A 361 -5.24 -16.89 3.79
C SER A 361 -4.81 -15.98 2.63
N GLY A 362 -3.73 -16.31 1.92
CA GLY A 362 -3.17 -15.49 0.84
C GLY A 362 -2.78 -14.10 1.36
N ARG A 363 -3.18 -13.04 0.66
CA ARG A 363 -2.90 -11.66 1.10
C ARG A 363 -3.72 -11.15 2.28
N CYS A 364 -4.70 -11.92 2.77
CA CYS A 364 -5.47 -11.56 3.96
C CYS A 364 -4.68 -11.93 5.23
N ILE A 365 -3.62 -11.19 5.52
CA ILE A 365 -2.77 -11.38 6.71
C ILE A 365 -3.36 -10.72 7.95
N GLY A 366 -3.01 -11.23 9.14
CA GLY A 366 -3.39 -10.64 10.42
C GLY A 366 -2.20 -10.18 11.25
N GLU A 367 -2.50 -9.79 12.49
CA GLU A 367 -1.49 -9.30 13.43
C GLU A 367 -0.40 -10.33 13.74
N LYS A 368 -0.77 -11.61 13.81
CA LYS A 368 0.18 -12.70 14.09
C LYS A 368 1.27 -12.77 13.03
N GLU A 369 0.89 -12.67 11.75
CA GLU A 369 1.83 -12.69 10.63
C GLU A 369 2.74 -11.46 10.69
N ARG A 370 2.19 -10.25 10.85
CA ARG A 370 2.98 -9.02 10.94
C ARG A 370 4.00 -9.03 12.09
N GLN A 371 3.59 -9.47 13.28
CA GLN A 371 4.48 -9.56 14.44
C GLN A 371 5.61 -10.56 14.18
N TRP A 372 5.29 -11.72 13.61
CA TRP A 372 6.30 -12.73 13.30
C TRP A 372 7.32 -12.22 12.27
N ASP A 373 6.84 -11.56 11.21
CA ASP A 373 7.68 -10.97 10.16
C ASP A 373 8.67 -9.95 10.77
N MET A 374 8.17 -9.06 11.64
CA MET A 374 8.98 -8.06 12.30
C MET A 374 10.01 -8.66 13.28
N GLU A 375 9.61 -9.67 14.05
CA GLU A 375 10.55 -10.43 14.88
C GLU A 375 11.62 -11.13 14.04
N CYS A 376 11.27 -11.56 12.82
CA CYS A 376 12.19 -12.15 11.86
C CYS A 376 13.21 -11.14 11.38
N PHE A 377 12.77 -9.93 11.07
CA PHE A 377 13.67 -8.86 10.65
C PHE A 377 14.71 -8.58 11.73
N LYS A 378 14.27 -8.36 12.97
CA LYS A 378 15.16 -8.02 14.08
C LYS A 378 16.20 -9.10 14.38
N ARG A 379 15.79 -10.38 14.46
CA ARG A 379 16.72 -11.48 14.78
C ARG A 379 17.68 -11.82 13.64
N ASN A 380 17.47 -11.26 12.45
CA ASN A 380 18.29 -11.48 11.26
C ASN A 380 18.95 -10.19 10.75
N HIS A 381 18.97 -9.12 11.56
CA HIS A 381 19.66 -7.85 11.27
C HIS A 381 19.14 -7.16 9.99
N ILE A 382 17.89 -7.42 9.61
CA ILE A 382 17.24 -6.71 8.50
C ILE A 382 16.83 -5.34 9.02
N ASN A 383 17.32 -4.28 8.37
CA ASN A 383 17.09 -2.90 8.78
C ASN A 383 16.14 -2.13 7.85
N ALA A 384 15.72 -2.75 6.75
CA ALA A 384 14.89 -2.10 5.75
C ALA A 384 13.93 -3.06 5.05
N VAL A 385 12.82 -2.53 4.55
CA VAL A 385 11.84 -3.25 3.76
C VAL A 385 11.34 -2.41 2.57
N ARG A 386 11.16 -3.05 1.42
CA ARG A 386 10.42 -2.51 0.29
C ARG A 386 9.06 -3.20 0.22
N THR A 387 7.97 -2.44 0.20
CA THR A 387 6.60 -2.97 0.09
C THR A 387 6.32 -3.36 -1.36
N CYS A 388 6.77 -4.54 -1.77
CA CYS A 388 6.69 -5.00 -3.16
C CYS A 388 5.27 -5.54 -3.48
N HIS A 389 4.56 -5.04 -4.49
CA HIS A 389 4.78 -3.78 -5.23
C HIS A 389 3.53 -2.92 -5.11
N TYR A 390 3.13 -2.65 -3.86
CA TYR A 390 1.92 -1.96 -3.48
C TYR A 390 1.98 -1.51 -2.01
N PRO A 391 1.09 -0.59 -1.58
CA PRO A 391 0.96 -0.24 -0.17
C PRO A 391 0.47 -1.41 0.70
N ASP A 392 1.16 -1.66 1.82
CA ASP A 392 0.79 -2.67 2.81
C ASP A 392 -0.37 -2.18 3.71
N GLN A 393 -0.89 -3.04 4.60
CA GLN A 393 -1.84 -2.61 5.62
C GLN A 393 -1.21 -1.54 6.55
N ILE A 394 -1.95 -0.47 6.85
CA ILE A 394 -1.51 0.67 7.70
C ILE A 394 -0.75 0.24 8.98
N PRO A 395 -1.18 -0.77 9.75
CA PRO A 395 -0.45 -1.21 10.95
C PRO A 395 1.01 -1.62 10.71
N TRP A 396 1.38 -2.04 9.50
CA TRP A 396 2.76 -2.37 9.14
C TRP A 396 3.67 -1.14 9.23
N TYR A 397 3.21 0.01 8.77
CA TYR A 397 3.99 1.25 8.79
C TYR A 397 4.21 1.76 10.22
N TYR A 398 3.19 1.72 11.08
CA TYR A 398 3.35 1.99 12.51
C TYR A 398 4.35 1.04 13.19
N LEU A 399 4.35 -0.23 12.80
CA LEU A 399 5.29 -1.21 13.32
C LEU A 399 6.72 -0.89 12.86
N CYS A 400 6.93 -0.52 11.60
CA CYS A 400 8.22 -0.09 11.09
C CYS A 400 8.71 1.21 11.74
N ASP A 401 7.83 2.19 11.97
CA ASP A 401 8.12 3.41 12.72
C ASP A 401 8.66 3.07 14.12
N LYS A 402 7.95 2.20 14.83
CA LYS A 402 8.27 1.81 16.21
C LYS A 402 9.55 0.98 16.32
N GLU A 403 9.77 0.07 15.38
CA GLU A 403 10.87 -0.90 15.44
C GLU A 403 12.12 -0.45 14.68
N GLY A 404 12.09 0.74 14.05
CA GLY A 404 13.25 1.30 13.37
C GLY A 404 13.55 0.66 12.02
N ILE A 405 12.54 0.19 11.28
CA ILE A 405 12.75 -0.43 9.97
C ILE A 405 12.58 0.63 8.89
N TYR A 406 13.64 0.89 8.11
CA TYR A 406 13.58 1.83 7.00
C TYR A 406 12.69 1.31 5.87
N MET A 407 11.94 2.19 5.21
CA MET A 407 11.00 1.78 4.17
C MET A 407 11.24 2.49 2.84
N ILE A 408 11.17 1.69 1.78
CA ILE A 408 10.74 2.13 0.45
C ILE A 408 9.26 1.82 0.34
N ALA A 409 8.42 2.86 0.37
CA ALA A 409 6.98 2.70 0.19
C ALA A 409 6.65 2.81 -1.30
N GLU A 410 6.06 1.76 -1.86
CA GLU A 410 5.85 1.65 -3.31
C GLU A 410 4.38 1.76 -3.70
N THR A 411 4.14 2.49 -4.79
CA THR A 411 2.80 2.61 -5.38
C THR A 411 2.37 1.31 -6.01
N ASN A 412 1.09 0.97 -5.86
CA ASN A 412 0.46 -0.14 -6.56
C ASN A 412 0.39 0.16 -8.06
N LEU A 413 1.50 -0.11 -8.76
CA LEU A 413 1.66 0.12 -10.19
C LEU A 413 2.67 -0.89 -10.74
N GLU A 414 2.15 -1.89 -11.43
CA GLU A 414 2.94 -2.82 -12.23
C GLU A 414 2.21 -3.20 -13.52
N THR A 415 2.89 -3.03 -14.66
CA THR A 415 2.33 -3.30 -16.01
C THR A 415 3.20 -4.23 -16.83
N HIS A 416 3.87 -5.17 -16.16
CA HIS A 416 4.93 -6.00 -16.72
C HIS A 416 4.51 -6.66 -18.04
N GLY A 417 3.34 -7.30 -18.09
CA GLY A 417 2.83 -7.96 -19.28
C GLY A 417 2.59 -7.05 -20.47
N SER A 418 2.45 -5.74 -20.26
CA SER A 418 2.22 -4.77 -21.33
C SER A 418 3.46 -4.41 -22.15
N TRP A 419 4.66 -4.70 -21.63
CA TRP A 419 5.93 -4.41 -22.31
C TRP A 419 6.98 -5.53 -22.28
N GLY A 420 6.98 -6.38 -21.26
CA GLY A 420 7.89 -7.52 -21.11
C GLY A 420 7.35 -8.77 -21.80
N LYS A 421 7.72 -9.04 -23.05
CA LYS A 421 7.29 -10.27 -23.75
C LYS A 421 8.48 -11.16 -24.07
N ALA A 422 8.51 -12.37 -23.50
CA ALA A 422 9.40 -13.46 -23.88
C ALA A 422 10.89 -13.04 -24.01
N ALA A 423 11.40 -12.30 -23.01
CA ALA A 423 12.76 -11.74 -22.97
C ALA A 423 13.09 -10.71 -24.07
N THR A 424 12.07 -10.10 -24.69
CA THR A 424 12.19 -8.95 -25.59
C THR A 424 11.41 -7.76 -25.05
N LEU A 425 11.97 -6.55 -25.23
CA LEU A 425 11.28 -5.29 -24.94
C LEU A 425 10.28 -5.01 -26.08
N ASP A 426 8.98 -5.10 -25.79
CA ASP A 426 7.88 -4.78 -26.72
C ASP A 426 6.88 -3.83 -26.06
N ASP A 427 7.16 -2.52 -26.12
CA ASP A 427 6.35 -1.46 -25.52
C ASP A 427 5.14 -1.01 -26.36
N THR A 428 4.78 -1.75 -27.42
CA THR A 428 3.77 -1.32 -28.41
C THR A 428 2.35 -1.14 -27.85
N TRP A 429 2.08 -1.64 -26.65
CA TRP A 429 0.82 -1.51 -25.93
C TRP A 429 1.04 -1.22 -24.44
N ASN A 430 2.21 -0.69 -24.11
CA ASN A 430 2.57 -0.32 -22.75
C ASN A 430 1.60 0.75 -22.20
N VAL A 431 1.05 0.47 -21.03
CA VAL A 431 0.29 1.41 -20.19
C VAL A 431 0.96 1.46 -18.82
N PRO A 432 0.88 2.58 -18.07
CA PRO A 432 0.22 3.83 -18.44
C PRO A 432 0.99 4.65 -19.48
N GLY A 433 2.28 4.35 -19.68
CA GLY A 433 3.12 4.94 -20.73
C GLY A 433 2.99 6.47 -20.83
N SER A 434 2.82 6.95 -22.06
CA SER A 434 2.47 8.36 -22.36
C SER A 434 1.03 8.48 -22.87
N VAL A 435 0.11 7.66 -22.35
CA VAL A 435 -1.30 7.59 -22.77
C VAL A 435 -2.16 8.48 -21.86
N PRO A 436 -2.70 9.61 -22.36
CA PRO A 436 -3.41 10.59 -21.51
C PRO A 436 -4.59 10.02 -20.72
N GLU A 437 -5.30 9.04 -21.26
CA GLU A 437 -6.45 8.41 -20.63
C GLU A 437 -6.09 7.61 -19.37
N TRP A 438 -4.84 7.15 -19.25
CA TRP A 438 -4.34 6.39 -18.09
C TRP A 438 -3.66 7.28 -17.03
N GLU A 439 -3.40 8.55 -17.36
CA GLU A 439 -2.65 9.46 -16.49
C GLU A 439 -3.36 9.70 -15.15
N ALA A 440 -4.66 9.94 -15.19
CA ALA A 440 -5.42 10.32 -14.01
C ALA A 440 -5.49 9.19 -12.97
N MET A 441 -5.80 7.96 -13.38
CA MET A 441 -5.85 6.81 -12.47
C MET A 441 -4.45 6.44 -11.93
N THR A 442 -3.40 6.61 -12.73
CA THR A 442 -2.02 6.36 -12.29
C THR A 442 -1.58 7.37 -11.25
N LEU A 443 -1.81 8.66 -11.50
CA LEU A 443 -1.50 9.71 -10.53
C LEU A 443 -2.36 9.62 -9.27
N ASP A 444 -3.58 9.08 -9.36
CA ASP A 444 -4.43 8.89 -8.19
C ASP A 444 -3.83 7.88 -7.21
N ARG A 445 -3.31 6.74 -7.69
CA ARG A 445 -2.58 5.76 -6.87
C ARG A 445 -1.42 6.39 -6.10
N ALA A 446 -0.64 7.23 -6.78
CA ALA A 446 0.47 7.98 -6.18
C ALA A 446 0.01 8.95 -5.08
N LYS A 447 -1.04 9.71 -5.38
CA LYS A 447 -1.64 10.70 -4.46
C LYS A 447 -2.23 10.01 -3.25
N THR A 448 -3.02 8.96 -3.44
CA THR A 448 -3.64 8.22 -2.34
C THR A 448 -2.58 7.62 -1.44
N GLN A 449 -1.53 7.00 -1.99
CA GLN A 449 -0.40 6.52 -1.18
C GLN A 449 0.25 7.64 -0.37
N PHE A 450 0.55 8.78 -1.01
CA PHE A 450 1.12 9.93 -0.30
C PHE A 450 0.18 10.38 0.82
N GLU A 451 -1.09 10.67 0.50
CA GLU A 451 -2.01 11.25 1.46
C GLU A 451 -2.21 10.36 2.68
N VAL A 452 -2.34 9.05 2.47
CA VAL A 452 -2.52 8.06 3.54
C VAL A 452 -1.25 7.91 4.38
N LEU A 453 -0.06 7.86 3.75
CA LEU A 453 1.17 7.42 4.42
C LEU A 453 2.17 8.55 4.77
N LYS A 454 1.88 9.81 4.42
CA LYS A 454 2.82 10.95 4.52
C LYS A 454 3.42 11.19 5.90
N ASN A 455 2.77 10.72 6.96
CA ASN A 455 3.19 10.94 8.34
C ASN A 455 4.10 9.84 8.91
N HIS A 456 4.26 8.71 8.22
CA HIS A 456 5.14 7.63 8.69
C HIS A 456 6.61 8.01 8.61
N THR A 457 7.31 7.84 9.72
CA THR A 457 8.71 8.23 9.92
C THR A 457 9.65 7.31 9.16
N ALA A 458 9.34 6.02 9.15
CA ALA A 458 10.08 4.93 8.55
C ALA A 458 10.19 5.04 7.02
N ILE A 459 9.21 5.68 6.37
CA ILE A 459 9.23 5.89 4.92
C ILE A 459 10.32 6.88 4.57
N LEU A 460 11.42 6.38 4.01
CA LEU A 460 12.54 7.21 3.59
C LEU A 460 12.45 7.59 2.11
N ILE A 461 11.83 6.72 1.31
CA ILE A 461 11.83 6.78 -0.15
C ILE A 461 10.42 6.44 -0.66
N TRP A 462 9.89 7.27 -1.56
CA TRP A 462 8.70 6.96 -2.35
C TRP A 462 9.11 6.25 -3.64
N SER A 463 8.58 5.05 -3.90
CA SER A 463 8.78 4.35 -5.16
C SER A 463 7.57 4.50 -6.07
N LEU A 464 7.81 4.82 -7.35
CA LEU A 464 6.72 5.06 -8.32
C LEU A 464 5.94 3.79 -8.71
N GLY A 465 6.41 2.61 -8.33
CA GLY A 465 5.89 1.33 -8.77
C GLY A 465 7.03 0.41 -9.19
N ASN A 466 6.65 -0.68 -9.86
CA ASN A 466 7.57 -1.71 -10.35
C ASN A 466 7.29 -1.99 -11.82
N GLU A 467 8.33 -2.36 -12.57
CA GLU A 467 8.25 -2.95 -13.92
C GLU A 467 7.09 -2.43 -14.80
N SER A 468 6.94 -1.10 -14.87
CA SER A 468 5.87 -0.41 -15.62
C SER A 468 6.41 0.43 -16.77
N PHE A 469 7.62 0.05 -17.23
CA PHE A 469 8.41 0.76 -18.23
C PHE A 469 8.58 2.25 -17.88
N VAL A 470 8.78 3.14 -18.85
CA VAL A 470 8.84 4.60 -18.61
C VAL A 470 7.93 5.33 -19.60
N GLY A 471 7.37 6.46 -19.16
CA GLY A 471 6.61 7.37 -20.00
C GLY A 471 6.35 8.70 -19.29
N GLU A 472 5.67 9.62 -19.99
CA GLU A 472 5.36 10.95 -19.46
C GLU A 472 4.43 10.87 -18.23
N THR A 473 3.61 9.83 -18.10
CA THR A 473 2.78 9.63 -16.91
C THR A 473 3.63 9.42 -15.65
N LEU A 474 4.64 8.54 -15.71
CA LEU A 474 5.53 8.32 -14.56
C LEU A 474 6.44 9.54 -14.31
N CYS A 475 6.80 10.32 -15.34
CA CYS A 475 7.48 11.62 -15.13
C CYS A 475 6.64 12.58 -14.28
N LYS A 476 5.33 12.65 -14.54
CA LYS A 476 4.41 13.50 -13.76
C LYS A 476 4.24 12.98 -12.35
N MET A 477 4.27 11.66 -12.16
CA MET A 477 4.21 11.02 -10.85
C MET A 477 5.46 11.33 -10.02
N ASP A 478 6.66 11.23 -10.61
CA ASP A 478 7.91 11.64 -9.98
C ASP A 478 7.87 13.12 -9.56
N GLN A 479 7.45 14.00 -10.48
CA GLN A 479 7.30 15.43 -10.19
C GLN A 479 6.28 15.71 -9.09
N TYR A 480 5.20 14.94 -9.00
CA TYR A 480 4.22 15.06 -7.92
C TYR A 480 4.90 14.82 -6.56
N TYR A 481 5.57 13.68 -6.38
CA TYR A 481 6.26 13.40 -5.10
C TYR A 481 7.32 14.46 -4.76
N ARG A 482 8.13 14.90 -5.73
CA ARG A 482 9.15 15.94 -5.49
C ARG A 482 8.57 17.27 -5.05
N ASN A 483 7.44 17.65 -5.64
CA ASN A 483 6.78 18.92 -5.31
C ASN A 483 6.02 18.83 -3.99
N GLN A 484 5.39 17.69 -3.74
CA GLN A 484 4.53 17.48 -2.58
C GLN A 484 5.34 17.18 -1.32
N ASP A 485 6.41 16.39 -1.42
CA ASP A 485 7.24 15.95 -0.29
C ASP A 485 8.74 16.04 -0.60
N PRO A 486 9.32 17.25 -0.59
CA PRO A 486 10.75 17.44 -0.85
C PRO A 486 11.64 16.90 0.28
N ASP A 487 11.07 16.43 1.39
CA ASP A 487 11.80 15.93 2.55
C ASP A 487 12.17 14.42 2.42
N ARG A 488 11.63 13.73 1.40
CA ARG A 488 11.92 12.33 1.07
C ARG A 488 12.47 12.18 -0.34
N LEU A 489 13.12 11.04 -0.61
CA LEU A 489 13.66 10.73 -1.95
C LEU A 489 12.62 10.03 -2.81
N VAL A 490 12.77 10.11 -4.13
CA VAL A 490 11.94 9.39 -5.10
C VAL A 490 12.76 8.32 -5.81
N HIS A 491 12.18 7.14 -5.99
CA HIS A 491 12.80 5.96 -6.59
C HIS A 491 11.94 5.42 -7.73
N TYR A 492 12.58 5.02 -8.82
CA TYR A 492 11.97 4.13 -9.79
C TYR A 492 13.04 3.40 -10.60
N GLU A 493 12.97 2.07 -10.63
CA GLU A 493 13.94 1.22 -11.32
C GLU A 493 13.83 1.34 -12.83
N GLY A 494 12.60 1.34 -13.37
CA GLY A 494 12.34 1.22 -14.80
C GLY A 494 13.01 2.29 -15.67
N VAL A 495 13.42 3.42 -15.07
CA VAL A 495 14.27 4.46 -15.70
C VAL A 495 15.54 3.88 -16.31
N PHE A 496 16.08 2.79 -15.75
CA PHE A 496 17.25 2.10 -16.27
C PHE A 496 17.10 1.68 -17.74
N TRP A 497 15.90 1.26 -18.15
CA TRP A 497 15.60 0.84 -19.51
C TRP A 497 15.47 2.00 -20.51
N GLN A 498 15.33 3.24 -20.02
CA GLN A 498 15.13 4.45 -20.85
C GLN A 498 16.01 5.62 -20.40
N PRO A 499 17.29 5.63 -20.81
CA PRO A 499 18.29 6.61 -20.36
C PRO A 499 17.91 8.09 -20.59
N GLU A 500 17.04 8.40 -21.55
CA GLU A 500 16.57 9.75 -21.83
C GLU A 500 15.76 10.37 -20.66
N TYR A 501 15.16 9.55 -19.80
CA TYR A 501 14.40 10.00 -18.63
C TYR A 501 15.25 10.13 -17.37
N LYS A 502 16.49 9.61 -17.39
CA LYS A 502 17.37 9.56 -16.21
C LYS A 502 17.61 10.92 -15.56
N SER A 503 17.66 12.00 -16.33
CA SER A 503 17.86 13.36 -15.79
C SER A 503 16.58 13.99 -15.21
N ARG A 504 15.41 13.40 -15.46
CA ARG A 504 14.09 13.94 -15.11
C ARG A 504 13.42 13.21 -13.95
N MET A 505 13.89 12.01 -13.60
CA MET A 505 13.24 11.09 -12.67
C MET A 505 14.25 10.36 -11.80
N SER A 506 13.76 9.88 -10.65
CA SER A 506 14.47 9.11 -9.63
C SER A 506 15.70 9.82 -9.05
N ASP A 507 15.81 9.90 -7.74
CA ASP A 507 17.00 10.42 -7.05
C ASP A 507 18.17 9.43 -7.04
N ILE A 508 17.88 8.18 -7.41
CA ILE A 508 18.75 7.03 -7.16
C ILE A 508 18.93 6.24 -8.47
N GLU A 509 20.13 5.74 -8.73
CA GLU A 509 20.32 4.67 -9.71
C GLU A 509 19.93 3.37 -9.04
N SER A 510 18.85 2.76 -9.53
CA SER A 510 18.35 1.48 -9.03
C SER A 510 18.32 0.46 -10.16
N ARG A 511 18.63 -0.79 -9.84
CA ARG A 511 18.53 -1.92 -10.77
C ARG A 511 18.07 -3.17 -10.04
N MET A 512 17.34 -4.02 -10.74
CA MET A 512 17.08 -5.39 -10.33
C MET A 512 18.23 -6.29 -10.80
N TYR A 513 18.72 -7.17 -9.93
CA TYR A 513 19.65 -8.27 -10.23
C TYR A 513 20.96 -7.91 -10.94
N ALA A 514 21.43 -6.66 -10.84
CA ALA A 514 22.72 -6.26 -11.43
C ALA A 514 23.88 -7.05 -10.81
N TYR A 515 24.83 -7.53 -11.62
CA TYR A 515 25.99 -8.25 -11.10
C TYR A 515 26.95 -7.30 -10.39
N PRO A 516 27.73 -7.75 -9.39
CA PRO A 516 28.70 -6.90 -8.69
C PRO A 516 29.69 -6.18 -9.62
N LYS A 517 30.06 -6.80 -10.75
CA LYS A 517 30.92 -6.20 -11.78
C LYS A 517 30.28 -4.97 -12.45
N ASP A 518 28.96 -5.00 -12.70
CA ASP A 518 28.25 -3.94 -13.41
C ASP A 518 28.02 -2.76 -12.46
N ILE A 519 27.81 -3.06 -11.17
CA ILE A 519 27.76 -2.07 -10.09
C ILE A 519 29.11 -1.36 -9.97
N ARG A 520 30.23 -2.09 -9.91
CA ARG A 520 31.58 -1.51 -9.93
C ARG A 520 31.78 -0.63 -11.17
N GLU A 521 31.39 -1.11 -12.34
CA GLU A 521 31.54 -0.37 -13.58
C GLU A 521 30.78 0.97 -13.55
N TYR A 522 29.57 1.00 -12.98
CA TYR A 522 28.84 2.25 -12.77
C TYR A 522 29.59 3.17 -11.80
N LEU A 523 30.01 2.65 -10.65
CA LEU A 523 30.61 3.42 -9.55
C LEU A 523 32.03 3.93 -9.85
N GLU A 524 32.81 3.24 -10.67
CA GLU A 524 34.19 3.60 -11.03
C GLU A 524 34.30 4.58 -12.20
N LYS A 525 33.23 4.71 -13.00
CA LYS A 525 33.16 5.66 -14.11
C LYS A 525 32.71 7.04 -13.58
N GLU A 526 31.67 7.62 -14.16
CA GLU A 526 31.12 8.91 -13.74
C GLU A 526 29.72 8.73 -13.17
N ALA A 527 29.60 7.95 -12.09
CA ALA A 527 28.34 7.80 -11.36
C ALA A 527 27.80 9.17 -10.93
N ASP A 528 26.53 9.40 -11.23
CA ASP A 528 25.82 10.66 -11.02
C ASP A 528 24.84 10.61 -9.85
N LYS A 529 24.41 9.41 -9.45
CA LYS A 529 23.47 9.13 -8.36
C LYS A 529 24.01 8.02 -7.44
N PRO A 530 23.60 7.95 -6.17
CA PRO A 530 23.85 6.77 -5.34
C PRO A 530 23.20 5.54 -5.97
N PHE A 531 23.79 4.36 -5.73
CA PHE A 531 23.34 3.09 -6.29
C PHE A 531 22.66 2.24 -5.22
N ILE A 532 21.51 1.67 -5.57
CA ILE A 532 20.78 0.70 -4.75
C ILE A 532 20.35 -0.49 -5.61
N LEU A 533 20.28 -1.67 -5.02
CA LEU A 533 19.57 -2.79 -5.64
C LEU A 533 18.17 -2.85 -5.05
N CYS A 534 17.15 -2.42 -5.79
CA CYS A 534 15.77 -2.61 -5.35
C CYS A 534 15.40 -4.10 -5.28
N GLU A 535 16.08 -4.94 -6.06
CA GLU A 535 16.02 -6.40 -5.97
C GLU A 535 17.40 -6.99 -6.24
N TYR A 536 17.83 -7.91 -5.38
CA TYR A 536 19.01 -8.73 -5.61
C TYR A 536 18.87 -10.07 -4.88
N MET A 537 19.79 -11.00 -5.15
CA MET A 537 19.86 -12.27 -4.44
C MET A 537 18.52 -13.05 -4.44
N HIS A 538 18.00 -13.33 -5.64
CA HIS A 538 16.78 -14.12 -5.85
C HIS A 538 16.82 -15.48 -5.11
N ASP A 539 16.03 -15.67 -4.03
CA ASP A 539 16.08 -16.86 -3.16
C ASP A 539 15.07 -17.98 -3.54
N MET A 540 14.95 -18.24 -4.83
CA MET A 540 14.17 -19.35 -5.36
C MET A 540 14.78 -20.71 -5.00
N GLY A 541 14.08 -21.46 -4.14
CA GLY A 541 14.51 -22.80 -3.71
C GLY A 541 15.77 -22.80 -2.82
N ASN A 542 16.91 -23.27 -3.35
CA ASN A 542 18.20 -23.30 -2.66
C ASN A 542 19.20 -22.37 -3.36
N SER A 543 19.25 -21.12 -2.92
CA SER A 543 19.97 -20.05 -3.60
C SER A 543 20.87 -19.26 -2.63
N MET A 544 20.90 -17.93 -2.71
CA MET A 544 21.74 -17.00 -1.93
C MET A 544 23.27 -17.12 -2.13
N GLY A 545 23.72 -17.88 -3.12
CA GLY A 545 25.14 -18.01 -3.45
C GLY A 545 25.77 -16.68 -3.85
N GLY A 546 26.83 -16.26 -3.15
CA GLY A 546 27.61 -15.07 -3.51
C GLY A 546 27.17 -13.76 -2.86
N LEU A 547 26.27 -13.78 -1.86
CA LEU A 547 25.85 -12.60 -1.09
C LEU A 547 27.05 -11.75 -0.65
N ASN A 548 28.12 -12.40 -0.19
CA ASN A 548 29.36 -11.76 0.23
C ASN A 548 29.96 -10.78 -0.81
N THR A 549 29.84 -11.08 -2.10
CA THR A 549 30.40 -10.25 -3.17
C THR A 549 29.66 -8.93 -3.32
N TYR A 550 28.35 -8.91 -3.04
CA TYR A 550 27.56 -7.69 -2.96
C TYR A 550 27.85 -6.91 -1.68
N MET A 551 27.94 -7.61 -0.55
CA MET A 551 28.16 -6.96 0.75
C MET A 551 29.53 -6.27 0.81
N ASN A 552 30.58 -6.87 0.24
CA ASN A 552 31.90 -6.24 0.14
C ASN A 552 31.86 -4.87 -0.58
N LEU A 553 30.94 -4.65 -1.54
CA LEU A 553 30.82 -3.36 -2.23
C LEU A 553 30.44 -2.22 -1.30
N ILE A 554 29.80 -2.50 -0.16
CA ILE A 554 29.45 -1.50 0.84
C ILE A 554 30.73 -0.88 1.41
N ASP A 555 31.75 -1.69 1.69
CA ASP A 555 33.03 -1.22 2.22
C ASP A 555 33.90 -0.57 1.15
N GLU A 556 33.68 -0.93 -0.11
CA GLU A 556 34.51 -0.47 -1.23
C GLU A 556 34.03 0.85 -1.86
N TYR A 557 32.71 1.12 -1.86
CA TYR A 557 32.15 2.30 -2.52
C TYR A 557 31.10 3.00 -1.65
N ASP A 558 31.39 4.25 -1.25
CA ASP A 558 30.46 5.06 -0.45
C ASP A 558 29.12 5.33 -1.13
N MET A 559 29.09 5.33 -2.47
CA MET A 559 27.87 5.53 -3.25
C MET A 559 27.02 4.26 -3.40
N TYR A 560 27.51 3.06 -3.02
CA TYR A 560 26.71 1.83 -3.03
C TYR A 560 26.00 1.63 -1.69
N GLN A 561 24.67 1.65 -1.67
CA GLN A 561 23.90 1.73 -0.42
C GLN A 561 23.28 0.38 -0.01
N GLY A 562 23.77 -0.73 -0.57
CA GLY A 562 23.20 -2.05 -0.33
C GLY A 562 21.99 -2.32 -1.22
N GLY A 563 21.04 -3.11 -0.71
CA GLY A 563 19.90 -3.55 -1.50
C GLY A 563 18.85 -4.32 -0.71
N PHE A 564 17.84 -4.81 -1.44
CA PHE A 564 16.69 -5.54 -0.90
C PHE A 564 16.61 -6.94 -1.51
N ILE A 565 16.76 -7.98 -0.69
CA ILE A 565 16.70 -9.38 -1.15
C ILE A 565 15.33 -9.64 -1.78
N TRP A 566 15.30 -10.35 -2.91
CA TRP A 566 14.08 -10.92 -3.48
C TRP A 566 13.96 -12.39 -3.10
N ASP A 567 13.00 -12.79 -2.25
CA ASP A 567 12.15 -11.92 -1.42
C ASP A 567 12.09 -12.45 0.03
N PHE A 568 11.17 -11.94 0.84
CA PHE A 568 11.09 -12.30 2.25
C PHE A 568 10.48 -13.69 2.48
N ILE A 569 9.39 -14.02 1.79
CA ILE A 569 8.57 -15.19 2.11
C ILE A 569 7.97 -15.84 0.85
N ASP A 570 8.12 -17.17 0.75
CA ASP A 570 7.52 -17.93 -0.35
C ASP A 570 6.01 -17.69 -0.41
N GLN A 571 5.52 -17.29 -1.59
CA GLN A 571 4.10 -17.29 -1.90
C GLN A 571 3.66 -18.73 -2.18
N SER A 572 3.34 -19.47 -1.13
CA SER A 572 2.78 -20.82 -1.23
C SER A 572 1.54 -20.96 -0.35
N LEU A 573 0.57 -21.73 -0.83
CA LEU A 573 -0.70 -21.95 -0.14
C LEU A 573 -0.76 -23.34 0.46
N PHE A 574 -1.30 -23.43 1.67
CA PHE A 574 -1.63 -24.69 2.28
C PHE A 574 -2.86 -25.33 1.62
N VAL A 575 -2.71 -26.59 1.23
CA VAL A 575 -3.82 -27.41 0.76
C VAL A 575 -3.81 -28.77 1.44
N THR A 576 -4.95 -29.46 1.43
CA THR A 576 -5.00 -30.88 1.77
C THR A 576 -4.76 -31.68 0.50
N ASP A 577 -3.64 -32.42 0.43
CA ASP A 577 -3.34 -33.29 -0.69
C ASP A 577 -4.36 -34.43 -0.78
N LEU A 578 -5.01 -34.58 -1.94
CA LEU A 578 -6.12 -35.53 -2.12
C LEU A 578 -5.68 -37.00 -2.13
N VAL A 579 -4.38 -37.27 -2.37
CA VAL A 579 -3.84 -38.63 -2.44
C VAL A 579 -3.40 -39.11 -1.05
N THR A 580 -2.66 -38.27 -0.33
CA THR A 580 -2.05 -38.61 0.96
C THR A 580 -2.87 -38.15 2.16
N GLY A 581 -3.78 -37.19 1.98
CA GLY A 581 -4.53 -36.53 3.07
C GLY A 581 -3.69 -35.59 3.93
N GLN A 582 -2.44 -35.31 3.56
CA GLN A 582 -1.55 -34.45 4.32
C GLN A 582 -1.75 -32.98 3.94
N LYS A 583 -1.55 -32.08 4.90
CA LYS A 583 -1.47 -30.64 4.65
C LYS A 583 -0.11 -30.36 4.01
N VAL A 584 -0.10 -29.84 2.79
CA VAL A 584 1.12 -29.54 2.00
C VAL A 584 1.07 -28.10 1.50
N LEU A 585 2.24 -27.53 1.21
CA LEU A 585 2.35 -26.27 0.49
C LEU A 585 2.32 -26.52 -1.01
N ARG A 586 1.57 -25.70 -1.74
CA ARG A 586 1.48 -25.67 -3.20
C ARG A 586 1.89 -24.30 -3.71
N TYR A 587 2.54 -24.30 -4.86
CA TYR A 587 3.00 -23.12 -5.57
C TYR A 587 2.13 -22.89 -6.81
N GLY A 588 2.49 -21.91 -7.64
CA GLY A 588 1.86 -21.73 -8.94
C GLY A 588 1.85 -23.01 -9.78
N ALA A 589 0.92 -23.11 -10.73
CA ALA A 589 0.67 -24.29 -11.55
C ALA A 589 0.15 -25.56 -10.82
N ASP A 590 0.27 -25.66 -9.49
CA ASP A 590 -0.26 -26.79 -8.70
C ASP A 590 -1.80 -26.73 -8.50
N PHE A 591 -2.44 -25.69 -9.05
CA PHE A 591 -3.89 -25.45 -9.02
C PHE A 591 -4.56 -25.70 -10.38
N ASP A 592 -3.87 -26.39 -11.29
CA ASP A 592 -4.28 -26.62 -12.68
C ASP A 592 -4.57 -25.31 -13.46
N ASP A 593 -3.94 -24.22 -13.02
CA ASP A 593 -4.04 -22.89 -13.60
C ASP A 593 -3.13 -22.72 -14.81
N ARG A 594 -3.65 -22.07 -15.85
CA ARG A 594 -2.89 -21.67 -17.04
C ARG A 594 -3.36 -20.27 -17.49
N PRO A 595 -2.48 -19.38 -18.00
CA PRO A 595 -1.02 -19.48 -17.91
C PRO A 595 -0.58 -19.58 -16.45
N GLY A 596 0.60 -20.13 -16.21
CA GLY A 596 1.14 -20.27 -14.86
C GLY A 596 2.64 -20.54 -14.87
N ASP A 597 3.35 -19.83 -13.99
CA ASP A 597 4.82 -19.80 -13.93
C ASP A 597 5.39 -20.71 -12.81
N TYR A 598 4.62 -21.75 -12.45
CA TYR A 598 5.04 -22.85 -11.59
C TYR A 598 5.59 -22.38 -10.22
N GLU A 599 6.73 -22.94 -9.80
CA GLU A 599 7.37 -22.66 -8.52
C GLU A 599 8.03 -21.27 -8.43
N PHE A 600 7.93 -20.42 -9.46
CA PHE A 600 8.45 -19.05 -9.44
C PHE A 600 7.77 -18.16 -8.38
N SER A 601 6.61 -18.57 -7.87
CA SER A 601 6.00 -17.99 -6.66
C SER A 601 6.79 -18.22 -5.35
N GLY A 602 7.88 -19.00 -5.36
CA GLY A 602 8.61 -19.48 -4.19
C GLY A 602 10.02 -18.93 -4.02
N ASP A 603 10.14 -17.62 -3.82
CA ASP A 603 11.42 -16.89 -3.84
C ASP A 603 11.93 -16.39 -2.48
N GLY A 604 11.28 -16.78 -1.39
CA GLY A 604 11.50 -16.16 -0.09
C GLY A 604 12.69 -16.71 0.68
N ILE A 605 13.37 -15.90 1.48
CA ILE A 605 14.34 -16.39 2.49
C ILE A 605 13.69 -17.16 3.66
N VAL A 606 12.36 -17.21 3.67
CA VAL A 606 11.51 -17.97 4.58
C VAL A 606 10.48 -18.76 3.76
N PHE A 607 10.18 -19.99 4.14
CA PHE A 607 9.08 -20.77 3.55
C PHE A 607 7.70 -20.14 3.86
N GLY A 608 6.67 -20.51 3.09
CA GLY A 608 5.33 -19.93 3.25
C GLY A 608 4.69 -20.17 4.63
N ASP A 609 5.14 -21.20 5.33
CA ASP A 609 4.76 -21.53 6.71
C ASP A 609 5.59 -20.82 7.79
N ARG A 610 6.45 -19.87 7.38
CA ARG A 610 7.34 -19.07 8.22
C ARG A 610 8.54 -19.82 8.80
N GLN A 611 8.89 -21.00 8.28
CA GLN A 611 10.18 -21.62 8.63
C GLN A 611 11.32 -20.91 7.90
N GLU A 612 12.38 -20.51 8.61
CA GLU A 612 13.57 -19.91 8.00
C GLU A 612 14.26 -20.92 7.06
N LYS A 613 14.58 -20.51 5.83
CA LYS A 613 15.39 -21.32 4.91
C LYS A 613 16.86 -21.34 5.39
N PRO A 614 17.67 -22.34 4.98
CA PRO A 614 19.12 -22.34 5.27
C PRO A 614 19.85 -21.06 4.82
N ALA A 615 19.37 -20.45 3.73
CA ALA A 615 19.78 -19.12 3.23
C ALA A 615 19.84 -18.05 4.32
N MET A 616 18.93 -18.08 5.30
CA MET A 616 18.86 -17.10 6.39
C MET A 616 20.14 -17.04 7.23
N GLN A 617 20.94 -18.12 7.29
CA GLN A 617 22.23 -18.11 8.01
C GLN A 617 23.23 -17.13 7.38
N GLU A 618 23.26 -17.07 6.05
CA GLU A 618 24.13 -16.15 5.29
C GLU A 618 23.62 -14.71 5.45
N VAL A 619 22.30 -14.49 5.36
CA VAL A 619 21.66 -13.19 5.59
C VAL A 619 22.05 -12.65 6.97
N ARG A 620 21.78 -13.42 8.03
CA ARG A 620 22.09 -13.04 9.41
C ARG A 620 23.57 -12.72 9.58
N TYR A 621 24.46 -13.54 9.03
CA TYR A 621 25.90 -13.30 9.15
C TYR A 621 26.36 -12.00 8.46
N TYR A 622 25.92 -11.77 7.23
CA TYR A 622 26.39 -10.62 6.45
C TYR A 622 25.70 -9.32 6.83
N TYR A 623 24.40 -9.34 7.12
CA TYR A 623 23.68 -8.15 7.57
C TYR A 623 24.13 -7.73 8.98
N GLY A 624 24.39 -8.69 9.87
CA GLY A 624 24.92 -8.43 11.21
C GLY A 624 26.29 -7.74 11.25
N LYS A 625 27.02 -7.65 10.12
CA LYS A 625 28.26 -6.84 10.04
C LYS A 625 28.00 -5.33 10.00
N TYR A 626 26.80 -4.93 9.63
CA TYR A 626 26.40 -3.53 9.45
C TYR A 626 25.35 -3.08 10.46
N GLU A 627 25.05 -3.92 11.45
CA GLU A 627 24.28 -3.54 12.64
C GLU A 627 25.13 -2.55 13.46
N LYS A 628 24.54 -1.39 13.78
CA LYS A 628 25.22 -0.28 14.47
C LYS A 628 24.72 -0.14 15.91
#